data_AF-A0A9D8Q4A9-F1
#
_entry.id   AF-A0A9D8Q4A9-F1
#
_cell.length_a   1.000
_cell.length_b   1.000
_cell.length_c   1.000
_cell.angle_alpha   90.00
_cell.angle_beta   90.00
_cell.angle_gamma   90.00
#
_symmetry.space_group_name_H-M   'P 1'
#
loop_
_entity.id
_entity.type
_entity.pdbx_description
1 polymer ?
#
loop_
_entity_poly.entity_id
_entity_poly.type
_entity_poly.pdbx_seq_one_letter_code
_entity_poly.pdbx_strand_id
1 'polypeptide(L)'
;MRAPGFWWRTPPSALARLTYPLGAIYGAATLARMRRPGIRAGVPVICVGNFIVGGAGKTPTVLALAALLAARGETPFVLSRGYGGREAGPVLADPARHGAAEIGDEPLLMAHHLPVVVARDRPAGAALAAARGASVVLMDDGLQNPSLRKDLRLAVVEGAAGIGNGYCFPAGPLRAPMEGQLGETDAVVVNGPGAAGDAVAALAQAAGRPVLRV
;
A
#
# COMPACT_ATOMS: atom_id res chain seq x y z
N MET A 1 9.30 13.72 5.46
CA MET A 1 10.73 13.39 5.21
C MET A 1 10.90 13.14 3.72
N ARG A 2 11.84 13.80 3.02
CA ARG A 2 12.06 13.60 1.58
C ARG A 2 12.86 12.31 1.36
N ALA A 3 12.51 11.54 0.33
CA ALA A 3 13.25 10.33 -0.03
C ALA A 3 14.71 10.68 -0.40
N PRO A 4 15.72 9.90 0.06
CA PRO A 4 17.11 10.15 -0.31
C PRO A 4 17.33 10.07 -1.82
N GLY A 5 17.97 11.09 -2.41
CA GLY A 5 18.17 11.15 -3.86
C GLY A 5 18.99 9.99 -4.43
N PHE A 6 19.85 9.34 -3.62
CA PHE A 6 20.64 8.20 -4.06
C PHE A 6 19.83 6.92 -4.31
N TRP A 7 18.57 6.85 -3.83
CA TRP A 7 17.64 5.76 -4.13
C TRP A 7 17.23 5.70 -5.59
N TRP A 8 17.33 6.83 -6.30
CA TRP A 8 16.86 6.98 -7.68
C TRP A 8 18.00 7.03 -8.70
N ARG A 9 19.22 6.63 -8.30
CA ARG A 9 20.39 6.55 -9.18
C ARG A 9 20.59 5.13 -9.69
N THR A 10 20.73 5.02 -11.01
CA THR A 10 21.10 3.78 -11.69
C THR A 10 22.32 4.07 -12.56
N PRO A 11 23.48 3.43 -12.32
CA PRO A 11 23.73 2.37 -11.34
C PRO A 11 23.70 2.86 -9.87
N PRO A 12 23.52 1.95 -8.89
CA PRO A 12 23.50 2.31 -7.47
C PRO A 12 24.77 3.08 -7.04
N SER A 13 24.62 4.01 -6.09
CA SER A 13 25.75 4.79 -5.55
C SER A 13 26.67 3.95 -4.65
N ALA A 14 27.86 4.46 -4.32
CA ALA A 14 28.74 3.81 -3.34
C ALA A 14 28.07 3.67 -1.97
N LEU A 15 27.29 4.67 -1.54
CA LEU A 15 26.52 4.64 -0.30
C LEU A 15 25.41 3.56 -0.34
N ALA A 16 24.74 3.42 -1.48
CA ALA A 16 23.74 2.36 -1.68
C ALA A 16 24.38 0.96 -1.58
N ARG A 17 25.56 0.77 -2.18
CA ARG A 17 26.31 -0.49 -2.09
C ARG A 17 26.80 -0.76 -0.66
N LEU A 18 27.28 0.26 0.04
CA LEU A 18 27.73 0.13 1.44
C LEU A 18 26.61 -0.33 2.37
N THR A 19 25.39 0.18 2.14
CA THR A 19 24.22 -0.13 2.97
C THR A 19 23.42 -1.34 2.47
N TYR A 20 23.81 -1.95 1.35
CA TYR A 20 23.11 -3.08 0.73
C TYR A 20 22.90 -4.28 1.66
N PRO A 21 23.90 -4.75 2.44
CA PRO A 21 23.69 -5.90 3.33
C PRO A 21 22.59 -5.65 4.38
N LEU A 22 22.54 -4.43 4.93
CA LEU A 22 21.48 -4.04 5.86
C LEU A 22 20.11 -4.03 5.16
N GLY A 23 20.08 -3.52 3.92
CA GLY A 23 18.87 -3.54 3.10
C GLY A 23 18.38 -4.95 2.79
N ALA A 24 19.29 -5.88 2.48
CA ALA A 24 18.96 -7.27 2.21
C ALA A 24 18.33 -7.96 3.44
N ILE A 25 18.91 -7.76 4.64
CA ILE A 25 18.38 -8.31 5.90
C ILE A 25 17.00 -7.72 6.20
N TYR A 26 16.87 -6.38 6.12
CA TYR A 26 15.59 -5.69 6.34
C TYR A 26 14.50 -6.18 5.36
N GLY A 27 14.85 -6.29 4.09
CA GLY A 27 13.94 -6.73 3.04
C GLY A 27 13.51 -8.18 3.22
N ALA A 28 14.44 -9.08 3.56
CA ALA A 28 14.14 -10.48 3.83
C ALA A 28 13.21 -10.64 5.05
N ALA A 29 13.46 -9.91 6.13
CA ALA A 29 12.59 -9.89 7.30
C ALA A 29 11.19 -9.36 6.98
N THR A 30 11.09 -8.32 6.14
CA THR A 30 9.80 -7.78 5.69
C THR A 30 9.04 -8.77 4.81
N LEU A 31 9.71 -9.46 3.89
CA LEU A 31 9.09 -10.49 3.07
C LEU A 31 8.62 -11.68 3.90
N ALA A 32 9.43 -12.15 4.85
CA ALA A 32 9.03 -13.20 5.78
C ALA A 32 7.80 -12.79 6.61
N ARG A 33 7.74 -11.51 7.01
CA ARG A 33 6.57 -10.95 7.70
C ARG A 33 5.34 -10.92 6.80
N MET A 34 5.47 -10.54 5.52
CA MET A 34 4.35 -10.52 4.55
C MET A 34 3.66 -11.86 4.38
N ARG A 35 4.43 -12.95 4.42
CA ARG A 35 3.96 -14.33 4.24
C ARG A 35 3.26 -14.95 5.45
N ARG A 36 3.22 -14.25 6.58
CA ARG A 36 2.53 -14.77 7.76
C ARG A 36 1.02 -14.84 7.49
N PRO A 37 0.35 -15.91 7.96
CA PRO A 37 -1.09 -16.02 7.79
C PRO A 37 -1.79 -14.90 8.57
N GLY A 38 -2.64 -14.14 7.88
CA GLY A 38 -3.46 -13.10 8.49
C GLY A 38 -4.81 -13.62 8.95
N ILE A 39 -5.47 -12.83 9.80
CA ILE A 39 -6.82 -13.12 10.30
C ILE A 39 -7.84 -12.78 9.22
N ARG A 40 -8.91 -13.57 9.10
CA ARG A 40 -10.03 -13.27 8.20
C ARG A 40 -10.89 -12.17 8.82
N ALA A 41 -11.20 -11.14 8.03
CA ALA A 41 -12.01 -10.00 8.48
C ALA A 41 -13.52 -10.31 8.58
N GLY A 42 -13.98 -11.43 8.02
CA GLY A 42 -15.42 -11.73 7.90
C GLY A 42 -16.09 -11.07 6.68
N VAL A 43 -15.43 -10.09 6.06
CA VAL A 43 -15.79 -9.47 4.78
C VAL A 43 -14.56 -9.47 3.84
N PRO A 44 -14.74 -9.45 2.51
CA PRO A 44 -13.63 -9.39 1.55
C PRO A 44 -12.71 -8.20 1.81
N VAL A 45 -11.40 -8.44 1.76
CA VAL A 45 -10.37 -7.40 1.93
C VAL A 45 -9.58 -7.23 0.63
N ILE A 46 -9.72 -6.07 -0.01
CA ILE A 46 -8.88 -5.66 -1.13
C ILE A 46 -7.79 -4.73 -0.61
N CYS A 47 -6.53 -5.18 -0.70
CA CYS A 47 -5.38 -4.41 -0.31
C CYS A 47 -4.86 -3.58 -1.48
N VAL A 48 -4.71 -2.27 -1.27
CA VAL A 48 -4.03 -1.36 -2.19
C VAL A 48 -2.76 -0.86 -1.51
N GLY A 49 -1.60 -1.22 -2.05
CA GLY A 49 -0.31 -0.79 -1.49
C GLY A 49 0.71 -0.48 -2.57
N ASN A 50 1.96 -0.27 -2.17
CA ASN A 50 3.07 -0.08 -3.09
C ASN A 50 4.32 -0.86 -2.64
N PHE A 51 5.29 -0.96 -3.54
CA PHE A 51 6.54 -1.69 -3.30
C PHE A 51 7.60 -0.86 -2.56
N ILE A 52 7.46 0.47 -2.55
CA ILE A 52 8.49 1.41 -2.11
C ILE A 52 8.13 2.18 -0.84
N VAL A 53 9.14 2.71 -0.16
CA VAL A 53 9.02 3.68 0.93
C VAL A 53 8.78 5.06 0.32
N GLY A 54 7.56 5.57 0.47
CA GLY A 54 7.12 6.84 -0.12
C GLY A 54 5.73 6.72 -0.76
N GLY A 55 5.27 7.81 -1.35
CA GLY A 55 4.04 7.86 -2.13
C GLY A 55 4.21 7.18 -3.49
N ALA A 56 3.17 6.51 -3.98
CA ALA A 56 3.12 5.92 -5.32
C ALA A 56 1.74 6.16 -5.95
N GLY A 57 1.08 7.27 -5.60
CA GLY A 57 -0.26 7.58 -6.12
C GLY A 57 -1.36 6.59 -5.70
N LYS A 58 -1.29 6.01 -4.50
CA LYS A 58 -2.28 5.04 -3.99
C LYS A 58 -3.66 5.66 -3.78
N THR A 59 -3.72 6.86 -3.19
CA THR A 59 -4.98 7.49 -2.79
C THR A 59 -5.95 7.67 -3.95
N PRO A 60 -5.54 8.18 -5.14
CA PRO A 60 -6.40 8.18 -6.33
C PRO A 60 -6.90 6.79 -6.72
N THR A 61 -6.05 5.76 -6.67
CA THR A 61 -6.44 4.37 -6.97
C THR A 61 -7.47 3.84 -5.97
N VAL A 62 -7.31 4.12 -4.68
CA VAL A 62 -8.28 3.73 -3.64
C VAL A 62 -9.64 4.38 -3.88
N LEU A 63 -9.66 5.69 -4.16
CA LEU A 63 -10.91 6.43 -4.45
C LEU A 63 -11.59 5.91 -5.72
N ALA A 64 -10.84 5.68 -6.80
CA ALA A 64 -11.37 5.13 -8.04
C ALA A 64 -11.94 3.71 -7.85
N LEU A 65 -11.22 2.86 -7.11
CA LEU A 65 -11.70 1.50 -6.79
C LEU A 65 -12.96 1.53 -5.95
N ALA A 66 -13.03 2.42 -4.95
CA ALA A 66 -14.23 2.57 -4.13
C ALA A 66 -15.43 3.03 -4.97
N ALA A 67 -15.25 4.00 -5.87
CA ALA A 67 -16.31 4.43 -6.78
C ALA A 67 -16.78 3.30 -7.70
N LEU A 68 -15.86 2.48 -8.22
CA LEU A 68 -16.18 1.32 -9.06
C LEU A 68 -16.95 0.22 -8.33
N LEU A 69 -16.69 0.03 -7.03
CA LEU A 69 -17.40 -0.92 -6.17
C LEU A 69 -18.78 -0.38 -5.79
N ALA A 70 -18.86 0.89 -5.39
CA ALA A 70 -20.11 1.56 -5.08
C ALA A 70 -21.08 1.57 -6.28
N ALA A 71 -20.56 1.83 -7.49
CA ALA A 71 -21.35 1.75 -8.73
C ALA A 71 -21.89 0.34 -9.03
N ARG A 72 -21.33 -0.70 -8.40
CA ARG A 72 -21.82 -2.09 -8.47
C ARG A 72 -22.72 -2.48 -7.30
N GLY A 73 -23.11 -1.53 -6.45
CA GLY A 73 -23.99 -1.77 -5.31
C GLY A 73 -23.28 -2.25 -4.04
N GLU A 74 -21.93 -2.24 -4.01
CA GLU A 74 -21.17 -2.55 -2.81
C GLU A 74 -21.04 -1.33 -1.89
N THR A 75 -20.77 -1.59 -0.60
CA THR A 75 -20.54 -0.57 0.42
C THR A 75 -19.08 -0.61 0.88
N PRO A 76 -18.14 0.00 0.12
CA PRO A 76 -16.72 -0.02 0.43
C PRO A 76 -16.37 0.86 1.63
N PHE A 77 -15.58 0.31 2.55
CA PHE A 77 -14.96 1.07 3.64
C PHE A 77 -13.44 1.04 3.50
N VAL A 78 -12.78 2.18 3.63
CA VAL A 78 -11.32 2.24 3.66
C VAL A 78 -10.83 1.90 5.06
N LEU A 79 -9.76 1.11 5.14
CA LEU A 79 -9.05 0.82 6.38
C LEU A 79 -7.64 1.40 6.32
N SER A 80 -7.42 2.54 6.97
CA SER A 80 -6.11 3.22 7.01
C SER A 80 -5.43 3.13 8.38
N ARG A 81 -4.09 3.23 8.40
CA ARG A 81 -3.30 3.16 9.64
C ARG A 81 -3.40 4.45 10.44
N GLY A 82 -3.71 5.57 9.79
CA GLY A 82 -3.62 6.89 10.40
C GLY A 82 -2.18 7.42 10.45
N TYR A 83 -1.40 7.25 9.37
CA TYR A 83 -0.01 7.73 9.38
C TYR A 83 0.05 9.24 9.60
N GLY A 84 0.92 9.70 10.51
CA GLY A 84 1.01 11.10 10.94
C GLY A 84 -0.02 11.53 11.99
N GLY A 85 -1.09 10.75 12.19
CA GLY A 85 -2.10 10.98 13.21
C GLY A 85 -1.73 10.37 14.57
N ARG A 86 -2.32 10.91 15.65
CA ARG A 86 -2.14 10.40 17.01
C ARG A 86 -3.09 9.23 17.35
N GLU A 87 -4.23 9.13 16.68
CA GLU A 87 -5.24 8.11 16.95
C GLU A 87 -4.73 6.71 16.64
N ALA A 88 -4.89 5.81 17.60
CA ALA A 88 -4.57 4.40 17.43
C ALA A 88 -5.74 3.61 16.80
N GLY A 89 -6.97 4.10 16.99
CA GLY A 89 -8.19 3.42 16.58
C GLY A 89 -8.50 2.13 17.37
N PRO A 90 -9.51 1.35 16.94
CA PRO A 90 -10.31 1.56 15.73
C PRO A 90 -11.33 2.69 15.91
N VAL A 91 -11.35 3.64 14.97
CA VAL A 91 -12.30 4.76 14.94
C VAL A 91 -12.83 4.97 13.52
N LEU A 92 -14.13 5.22 13.39
CA LEU A 92 -14.68 5.70 12.12
C LEU A 92 -14.35 7.19 12.02
N ALA A 93 -13.58 7.57 11.00
CA ALA A 93 -13.24 8.95 10.74
C ALA A 93 -14.51 9.76 10.47
N ASP A 94 -14.56 10.91 11.12
CA ASP A 94 -15.59 11.93 10.95
C ASP A 94 -14.87 13.24 10.60
N PRO A 95 -14.91 13.70 9.34
CA PRO A 95 -14.18 14.88 8.90
C PRO A 95 -14.72 16.19 9.49
N ALA A 96 -15.92 16.20 10.09
CA ALA A 96 -16.44 17.36 10.78
C ALA A 96 -15.88 17.50 12.21
N ARG A 97 -15.33 16.42 12.77
CA ARG A 97 -14.85 16.35 14.15
C ARG A 97 -13.36 16.11 14.28
N HIS A 98 -12.78 15.33 13.37
CA HIS A 98 -11.37 14.96 13.42
C HIS A 98 -10.54 15.82 12.47
N GLY A 99 -9.35 16.21 12.93
CA GLY A 99 -8.32 16.83 12.11
C GLY A 99 -7.21 15.86 11.69
N ALA A 100 -6.32 16.33 10.81
CA ALA A 100 -5.19 15.52 10.33
C ALA A 100 -4.21 15.13 11.45
N ALA A 101 -4.06 15.97 12.47
CA ALA A 101 -3.24 15.64 13.65
C ALA A 101 -3.82 14.46 14.47
N GLU A 102 -5.09 14.13 14.28
CA GLU A 102 -5.75 13.02 14.96
C GLU A 102 -5.68 11.77 14.09
N ILE A 103 -6.21 11.83 12.87
CA ILE A 103 -6.42 10.66 12.03
C ILE A 103 -5.46 10.55 10.84
N GLY A 104 -4.60 11.54 10.62
CA GLY A 104 -3.68 11.65 9.47
C GLY A 104 -4.29 12.41 8.29
N ASP A 105 -3.42 12.98 7.44
CA ASP A 105 -3.84 13.76 6.26
C ASP A 105 -4.56 12.90 5.21
N GLU A 106 -3.98 11.75 4.83
CA GLU A 106 -4.57 10.87 3.81
C GLU A 106 -5.93 10.27 4.25
N PRO A 107 -6.11 9.78 5.50
CA PRO A 107 -7.41 9.30 5.96
C PRO A 107 -8.45 10.39 6.06
N LEU A 108 -8.07 11.60 6.50
CA LEU A 108 -8.99 12.74 6.54
C LEU A 108 -9.48 13.10 5.14
N LEU A 109 -8.57 13.18 4.17
CA LEU A 109 -8.91 13.44 2.77
C LEU A 109 -9.89 12.40 2.23
N MET A 110 -9.62 11.11 2.46
CA MET A 110 -10.53 10.05 2.04
C MET A 110 -11.87 10.13 2.78
N ALA A 111 -11.89 10.49 4.07
CA ALA A 111 -13.12 10.55 4.87
C ALA A 111 -14.14 11.58 4.35
N HIS A 112 -13.70 12.58 3.57
CA HIS A 112 -14.61 13.50 2.87
C HIS A 112 -15.37 12.86 1.70
N HIS A 113 -14.95 11.70 1.21
CA HIS A 113 -15.50 11.06 0.01
C HIS A 113 -16.19 9.72 0.30
N LEU A 114 -15.73 9.00 1.33
CA LEU A 114 -16.23 7.66 1.68
C LEU A 114 -15.94 7.31 3.14
N PRO A 115 -16.60 6.29 3.71
CA PRO A 115 -16.31 5.84 5.07
C PRO A 115 -14.86 5.34 5.22
N VAL A 116 -14.14 5.89 6.20
CA VAL A 116 -12.76 5.52 6.52
C VAL A 116 -12.68 5.08 7.97
N VAL A 117 -12.19 3.87 8.22
CA VAL A 117 -11.79 3.41 9.55
C VAL A 117 -10.29 3.60 9.70
N VAL A 118 -9.89 4.32 10.76
CA VAL A 118 -8.50 4.43 11.17
C VAL A 118 -8.22 3.45 12.28
N ALA A 119 -7.25 2.57 12.08
CA ALA A 119 -6.83 1.60 13.08
C ALA A 119 -5.38 1.13 12.84
N ARG A 120 -4.56 1.13 13.89
CA ARG A 120 -3.23 0.49 13.89
C ARG A 120 -3.37 -1.03 13.93
N ASP A 121 -4.30 -1.53 14.73
CA ASP A 121 -4.77 -2.91 14.72
C ASP A 121 -5.75 -3.09 13.54
N ARG A 122 -5.26 -3.71 12.47
CA ARG A 122 -6.04 -3.88 11.22
C ARG A 122 -7.21 -4.85 11.41
N PRO A 123 -7.05 -6.02 12.06
CA PRO A 123 -8.17 -6.85 12.47
C PRO A 123 -9.28 -6.10 13.20
N ALA A 124 -8.95 -5.32 14.23
CA ALA A 124 -9.96 -4.56 14.97
C ALA A 124 -10.65 -3.49 14.10
N GLY A 125 -9.90 -2.82 13.23
CA GLY A 125 -10.46 -1.87 12.26
C GLY A 125 -11.39 -2.51 11.23
N ALA A 126 -11.03 -3.68 10.71
CA ALA A 126 -11.89 -4.42 9.78
C ALA A 126 -13.17 -4.92 10.46
N ALA A 127 -13.09 -5.37 11.71
CA ALA A 127 -14.26 -5.74 12.50
C ALA A 127 -15.20 -4.54 12.73
N LEU A 128 -14.65 -3.35 13.03
CA LEU A 128 -15.45 -2.13 13.11
C LEU A 128 -16.11 -1.79 11.77
N ALA A 129 -15.37 -1.87 10.66
CA ALA A 129 -15.93 -1.61 9.33
C ALA A 129 -17.11 -2.55 9.02
N ALA A 130 -16.95 -3.85 9.25
CA ALA A 130 -18.01 -4.84 9.07
C ALA A 130 -19.24 -4.55 9.96
N ALA A 131 -19.02 -4.21 11.24
CA ALA A 131 -20.10 -3.84 12.15
C ALA A 131 -20.83 -2.54 11.75
N ARG A 132 -20.20 -1.69 10.94
CA ARG A 132 -20.79 -0.47 10.37
C ARG A 132 -21.39 -0.67 8.98
N GLY A 133 -21.47 -1.91 8.50
CA GLY A 133 -22.13 -2.26 7.25
C GLY A 133 -21.23 -2.27 6.03
N ALA A 134 -19.91 -2.34 6.20
CA ALA A 134 -19.00 -2.55 5.07
C ALA A 134 -19.27 -3.91 4.41
N SER A 135 -19.51 -3.92 3.09
CA SER A 135 -19.56 -5.18 2.32
C SER A 135 -18.16 -5.58 1.83
N VAL A 136 -17.24 -4.62 1.72
CA VAL A 136 -15.85 -4.83 1.33
C VAL A 136 -14.94 -3.81 2.01
N VAL A 137 -13.75 -4.27 2.43
CA VAL A 137 -12.73 -3.40 3.03
C VAL A 137 -11.63 -3.11 2.01
N LEU A 138 -11.37 -1.82 1.77
CA LEU A 138 -10.24 -1.32 1.01
C LEU A 138 -9.08 -1.00 1.96
N MET A 139 -8.14 -1.92 2.10
CA MET A 139 -7.01 -1.77 3.00
C MET A 139 -5.90 -0.94 2.35
N ASP A 140 -5.72 0.29 2.83
CA ASP A 140 -4.70 1.21 2.34
C ASP A 140 -3.33 0.98 3.01
N ASP A 141 -2.28 0.98 2.18
CA ASP A 141 -0.88 0.68 2.48
C ASP A 141 -0.69 -0.66 3.22
N GLY A 142 -1.47 -1.67 2.84
CA GLY A 142 -1.56 -2.95 3.52
C GLY A 142 -0.56 -4.03 3.05
N LEU A 143 0.16 -3.84 1.94
CA LEU A 143 0.93 -4.93 1.30
C LEU A 143 1.90 -5.60 2.28
N GLN A 144 2.66 -4.82 3.04
CA GLN A 144 3.62 -5.34 4.02
C GLN A 144 3.00 -5.66 5.39
N ASN A 145 1.70 -5.46 5.60
CA ASN A 145 1.00 -5.81 6.84
C ASN A 145 0.42 -7.24 6.74
N PRO A 146 0.79 -8.18 7.62
CA PRO A 146 0.26 -9.54 7.56
C PRO A 146 -0.94 -9.80 8.46
N SER A 147 -1.38 -8.81 9.25
CA SER A 147 -2.38 -9.06 10.31
C SER A 147 -3.75 -9.44 9.77
N LEU A 148 -4.08 -9.02 8.55
CA LEU A 148 -5.29 -9.42 7.83
C LEU A 148 -4.96 -10.27 6.62
N ARG A 149 -5.77 -11.30 6.39
CA ARG A 149 -5.82 -11.99 5.11
C ARG A 149 -6.39 -11.02 4.07
N LYS A 150 -5.73 -10.95 2.92
CA LYS A 150 -6.13 -10.12 1.78
C LYS A 150 -6.66 -11.06 0.72
N ASP A 151 -7.86 -10.80 0.24
CA ASP A 151 -8.49 -11.61 -0.81
C ASP A 151 -8.08 -11.14 -2.21
N LEU A 152 -7.67 -9.87 -2.34
CA LEU A 152 -7.04 -9.31 -3.53
C LEU A 152 -5.94 -8.31 -3.13
N ARG A 153 -4.78 -8.38 -3.78
CA ARG A 153 -3.61 -7.53 -3.50
C ARG A 153 -3.21 -6.77 -4.76
N LEU A 154 -3.44 -5.47 -4.74
CA LEU A 154 -3.08 -4.52 -5.79
C LEU A 154 -1.84 -3.73 -5.37
N ALA A 155 -0.83 -3.73 -6.23
CA ALA A 155 0.35 -2.90 -6.05
C ALA A 155 0.35 -1.73 -7.04
N VAL A 156 0.32 -0.51 -6.51
CA VAL A 156 0.35 0.73 -7.29
C VAL A 156 1.79 1.19 -7.45
N VAL A 157 2.14 1.54 -8.68
CA VAL A 157 3.45 2.01 -9.11
C VAL A 157 3.26 3.31 -9.89
N GLU A 158 3.98 4.35 -9.52
CA GLU A 158 4.01 5.59 -10.30
C GLU A 158 4.90 5.40 -11.53
N GLY A 159 4.37 5.73 -12.71
CA GLY A 159 5.05 5.56 -14.00
C GLY A 159 6.40 6.26 -14.07
N ALA A 160 6.47 7.50 -13.59
CA ALA A 160 7.69 8.30 -13.60
C ALA A 160 8.77 7.78 -12.64
N ALA A 161 8.39 7.29 -11.46
CA ALA A 161 9.32 6.92 -10.40
C ALA A 161 9.75 5.44 -10.47
N GLY A 162 8.82 4.52 -10.77
CA GLY A 162 9.06 3.08 -10.72
C GLY A 162 9.52 2.60 -9.33
N ILE A 163 10.63 1.86 -9.28
CA ILE A 163 11.20 1.26 -8.04
C ILE A 163 12.63 1.72 -7.72
N GLY A 164 13.12 2.78 -8.37
CA GLY A 164 14.46 3.32 -8.17
C GLY A 164 15.57 2.32 -8.46
N ASN A 165 16.60 2.29 -7.61
CA ASN A 165 17.80 1.48 -7.78
C ASN A 165 17.61 -0.04 -7.53
N GLY A 166 16.39 -0.48 -7.23
CA GLY A 166 16.07 -1.89 -6.99
C GLY A 166 16.57 -2.47 -5.66
N TYR A 167 17.14 -1.64 -4.76
CA TYR A 167 17.56 -2.08 -3.43
C TYR A 167 16.49 -1.84 -2.37
N CYS A 168 16.53 -2.65 -1.31
CA CYS A 168 15.67 -2.48 -0.15
C CYS A 168 16.16 -1.37 0.77
N PHE A 169 15.23 -0.77 1.52
CA PHE A 169 15.54 0.19 2.57
C PHE A 169 16.56 -0.39 3.56
N PRO A 170 17.62 0.34 3.95
CA PRO A 170 17.91 1.75 3.65
C PRO A 170 18.72 2.02 2.36
N ALA A 171 19.20 0.98 1.67
CA ALA A 171 20.03 1.10 0.47
C ALA A 171 19.29 1.58 -0.79
N GLY A 172 17.97 1.40 -0.80
CA GLY A 172 17.08 1.82 -1.87
C GLY A 172 15.64 1.98 -1.37
N PRO A 173 14.70 2.26 -2.29
CA PRO A 173 13.34 2.59 -1.91
C PRO A 173 12.48 1.35 -1.64
N LEU A 174 12.87 0.14 -2.05
CA LEU A 174 12.01 -1.05 -1.89
C LEU A 174 11.80 -1.41 -0.41
N ARG A 175 10.58 -1.84 -0.07
CA ARG A 175 10.25 -2.34 1.29
C ARG A 175 10.66 -3.80 1.50
N ALA A 176 10.69 -4.59 0.42
CA ALA A 176 11.12 -5.99 0.38
C ALA A 176 11.66 -6.33 -1.02
N PRO A 177 12.37 -7.47 -1.21
CA PRO A 177 12.88 -7.88 -2.52
C PRO A 177 11.75 -7.93 -3.56
N MET A 178 11.99 -7.34 -4.73
CA MET A 178 10.94 -7.13 -5.75
C MET A 178 10.25 -8.43 -6.17
N GLU A 179 11.02 -9.48 -6.46
CA GLU A 179 10.51 -10.80 -6.83
C GLU A 179 9.59 -11.38 -5.75
N GLY A 180 10.01 -11.30 -4.49
CA GLY A 180 9.20 -11.74 -3.36
C GLY A 180 7.91 -10.94 -3.21
N GLN A 181 7.96 -9.62 -3.42
CA GLN A 181 6.76 -8.76 -3.37
C GLN A 181 5.79 -9.06 -4.53
N LEU A 182 6.29 -9.34 -5.74
CA LEU A 182 5.47 -9.79 -6.86
C LEU A 182 4.84 -11.17 -6.60
N GLY A 183 5.54 -12.05 -5.88
CA GLY A 183 4.96 -13.30 -5.35
C GLY A 183 3.75 -13.05 -4.45
N GLU A 184 3.76 -11.94 -3.71
CA GLU A 184 2.70 -11.53 -2.79
C GLU A 184 1.74 -10.48 -3.37
N THR A 185 1.66 -10.35 -4.69
CA THR A 185 0.81 -9.37 -5.39
C THR A 185 -0.03 -10.08 -6.45
N ASP A 186 -1.30 -9.73 -6.56
CA ASP A 186 -2.23 -10.36 -7.51
C ASP A 186 -2.32 -9.56 -8.81
N ALA A 187 -2.22 -8.22 -8.76
CA ALA A 187 -2.08 -7.37 -9.95
C ALA A 187 -1.29 -6.09 -9.65
N VAL A 188 -0.67 -5.53 -10.70
CA VAL A 188 0.07 -4.26 -10.63
C VAL A 188 -0.70 -3.18 -11.38
N VAL A 189 -0.82 -2.00 -10.77
CA VAL A 189 -1.41 -0.80 -11.37
C VAL A 189 -0.31 0.21 -11.61
N VAL A 190 -0.05 0.56 -12.86
CA VAL A 190 0.89 1.63 -13.23
C VAL A 190 0.10 2.90 -13.47
N ASN A 191 0.35 3.90 -12.63
CA ASN A 191 -0.29 5.21 -12.69
C ASN A 191 0.60 6.21 -13.43
N GLY A 192 0.11 6.70 -14.57
CA GLY A 192 0.81 7.63 -15.43
C GLY A 192 1.91 7.00 -16.30
N PRO A 193 2.41 7.74 -17.31
CA PRO A 193 3.46 7.27 -18.20
C PRO A 193 4.83 7.30 -17.53
N GLY A 194 5.74 6.44 -17.99
CA GLY A 194 7.16 6.55 -17.67
C GLY A 194 7.91 5.22 -17.78
N ALA A 195 9.12 5.28 -18.34
CA ALA A 195 9.95 4.11 -18.59
C ALA A 195 10.28 3.32 -17.30
N ALA A 196 10.36 4.00 -16.15
CA ALA A 196 10.59 3.35 -14.86
C ALA A 196 9.41 2.46 -14.44
N GLY A 197 8.17 2.93 -14.60
CA GLY A 197 6.97 2.13 -14.40
C GLY A 197 6.80 1.05 -15.46
N ASP A 198 7.19 1.30 -16.71
CA ASP A 198 7.18 0.30 -17.78
C ASP A 198 8.10 -0.88 -17.47
N ALA A 199 9.28 -0.62 -16.90
CA ALA A 199 10.17 -1.67 -16.43
C ALA A 199 9.52 -2.52 -15.33
N VAL A 200 8.76 -1.89 -14.42
CA VAL A 200 8.02 -2.63 -13.37
C VAL A 200 6.87 -3.44 -13.96
N ALA A 201 6.16 -2.90 -14.95
CA ALA A 201 5.13 -3.64 -15.69
C ALA A 201 5.72 -4.88 -16.37
N ALA A 202 6.87 -4.75 -17.03
CA ALA A 202 7.54 -5.88 -17.66
C ALA A 202 7.95 -6.96 -16.65
N LEU A 203 8.46 -6.57 -15.47
CA LEU A 203 8.77 -7.50 -14.38
C LEU A 203 7.51 -8.22 -13.87
N ALA A 204 6.40 -7.49 -13.71
CA ALA A 204 5.13 -8.05 -13.27
C ALA A 204 4.58 -9.07 -14.30
N GLN A 205 4.61 -8.72 -15.59
CA GLN A 205 4.20 -9.61 -16.68
C GLN A 205 5.06 -10.87 -16.75
N ALA A 206 6.38 -10.73 -16.62
CA ALA A 206 7.31 -11.87 -16.57
C ALA A 206 7.03 -12.80 -15.38
N ALA A 207 6.54 -12.24 -14.26
CA ALA A 207 6.09 -12.99 -13.09
C ALA A 207 4.63 -13.49 -13.20
N GLY A 208 3.98 -13.36 -14.35
CA GLY A 208 2.60 -13.80 -14.58
C GLY A 208 1.53 -12.96 -13.88
N ARG A 209 1.86 -11.71 -13.50
CA ARG A 209 0.93 -10.79 -12.84
C ARG A 209 0.27 -9.87 -13.87
N PRO A 210 -1.08 -9.75 -13.88
CA PRO A 210 -1.77 -8.75 -14.67
C PRO A 210 -1.29 -7.34 -14.37
N VAL A 211 -1.23 -6.51 -15.41
CA VAL A 211 -0.87 -5.09 -15.32
C VAL A 211 -2.02 -4.25 -15.83
N LEU A 212 -2.47 -3.30 -15.02
CA LEU A 212 -3.41 -2.26 -15.40
C LEU A 212 -2.67 -0.93 -15.55
N ARG A 213 -3.04 -0.15 -16.56
CA ARG A 213 -2.49 1.19 -16.80
C ARG A 213 -3.60 2.20 -16.65
N VAL A 214 -3.32 3.28 -15.91
CA VAL A 214 -4.26 4.37 -15.60
C VAL A 214 -3.59 5.71 -15.77
#